data_AF-H3RC82-F1
#
_entry.id   AF-H3RC82-F1
#
_cell.length_a   1.000
_cell.length_b   1.000
_cell.length_c   1.000
_cell.angle_alpha   90.00
_cell.angle_beta   90.00
_cell.angle_gamma   90.00
#
_symmetry.space_group_name_H-M   'P 1'
#
loop_
_entity.id
_entity.type
_entity.pdbx_description
1 polymer ?
#
loop_
_entity_poly.entity_id
_entity_poly.type
_entity_poly.pdbx_seq_one_letter_code
_entity_poly.pdbx_strand_id
1 'polypeptide(L)'
;MKATEANFDGLVGLTHHYAGLSFGNEASTRHQHQPSNPRLAAKQGLLKMKALADMGFVQGVIPPHERPGIAVLRQLGFSGSDAQVLEKAHKTAPALLSAASSASAMWVANAATVSPSADSADRRVHFTVANLNNKFHRSIEAPQTAALLRALFRDPRHFVVHDALPQVARFGDEGAANHNRLGGDYGDAGVQLFIYGRDGQSDTAPRRYPARQTREASEAVARLHQLSPEKVIFAQQNPAVIDQGVFHNDVIAVSNQQLLFCHQQAFVDQPNLLAQLRDRVPGFVALEVPTARVSVQDAVSTYLFNSQLLTRPDGSMMLVLPEESRQHPGVWEYLREQVEGGGPLQSLQVFDLRESMHNGGGPACLRLRVVLTPEEHRAVNLAVLMNDHVFATLNRWVDKHYRDRLTQSDLGDPQLLEEGRVALDELTRLLDLGNVYTFQQ
;
A
#
# COMPACT_ATOMS: atom_id res chain seq x y z
N MET A 1 26.74 -7.06 -8.88
CA MET A 1 25.50 -6.40 -9.31
C MET A 1 24.90 -5.70 -8.10
N LYS A 2 24.37 -4.47 -8.24
CA LYS A 2 23.83 -3.68 -7.13
C LYS A 2 22.42 -4.15 -6.73
N ALA A 3 22.00 -3.93 -5.49
CA ALA A 3 20.62 -4.16 -5.07
C ALA A 3 19.68 -3.14 -5.74
N THR A 4 18.43 -3.55 -5.98
CA THR A 4 17.41 -2.73 -6.65
C THR A 4 16.12 -2.70 -5.83
N GLU A 5 15.38 -1.60 -5.91
CA GLU A 5 14.01 -1.55 -5.41
C GLU A 5 13.07 -2.27 -6.40
N ALA A 6 12.39 -3.31 -5.93
CA ALA A 6 11.30 -3.96 -6.62
C ALA A 6 9.96 -3.45 -6.08
N ASN A 7 9.05 -3.10 -6.99
CA ASN A 7 7.69 -2.69 -6.67
C ASN A 7 6.76 -3.91 -6.76
N PHE A 8 6.15 -4.32 -5.66
CA PHE A 8 5.13 -5.38 -5.67
C PHE A 8 3.77 -4.74 -5.55
N ASP A 9 2.94 -4.85 -6.59
CA ASP A 9 1.66 -4.17 -6.65
C ASP A 9 0.49 -5.11 -6.37
N GLY A 10 -0.54 -4.60 -5.72
CA GLY A 10 -1.77 -5.35 -5.47
C GLY A 10 -2.61 -5.48 -6.74
N LEU A 11 -2.91 -6.70 -7.14
CA LEU A 11 -3.93 -6.99 -8.14
C LEU A 11 -5.31 -6.78 -7.51
N VAL A 12 -6.09 -5.85 -8.07
CA VAL A 12 -7.44 -5.53 -7.58
C VAL A 12 -8.33 -6.78 -7.57
N GLY A 13 -9.05 -7.02 -6.47
CA GLY A 13 -9.96 -8.16 -6.34
C GLY A 13 -11.30 -8.00 -7.07
N LEU A 14 -11.95 -9.13 -7.37
CA LEU A 14 -13.20 -9.20 -8.13
C LEU A 14 -14.37 -8.46 -7.45
N THR A 15 -14.31 -8.32 -6.13
CA THR A 15 -15.34 -7.67 -5.32
C THR A 15 -15.08 -6.18 -5.08
N HIS A 16 -14.22 -5.53 -5.87
CA HIS A 16 -13.98 -4.09 -5.77
C HIS A 16 -15.28 -3.31 -5.83
N HIS A 17 -15.56 -2.50 -4.80
CA HIS A 17 -16.78 -1.69 -4.69
C HIS A 17 -16.57 -0.49 -3.76
N TYR A 18 -17.48 0.49 -3.87
CA TYR A 18 -17.44 1.71 -3.07
C TYR A 18 -18.43 1.64 -1.89
N ALA A 19 -17.89 1.60 -0.68
CA ALA A 19 -18.69 1.38 0.54
C ALA A 19 -18.50 2.39 1.67
N GLY A 20 -17.61 3.39 1.51
CA GLY A 20 -17.44 4.42 2.55
C GLY A 20 -16.93 3.90 3.90
N LEU A 21 -16.23 2.76 3.93
CA LEU A 21 -15.89 2.04 5.16
C LEU A 21 -14.75 2.69 5.98
N SER A 22 -14.12 3.73 5.45
CA SER A 22 -12.91 4.32 6.01
C SER A 22 -13.12 5.77 6.46
N PHE A 23 -13.74 5.97 7.62
CA PHE A 23 -13.81 7.32 8.22
C PHE A 23 -12.40 7.93 8.39
N GLY A 24 -12.23 9.16 7.91
CA GLY A 24 -10.94 9.85 7.73
C GLY A 24 -10.32 9.72 6.34
N ASN A 25 -10.85 8.86 5.47
CA ASN A 25 -10.56 8.85 4.03
C ASN A 25 -11.75 9.50 3.29
N GLU A 26 -11.54 10.74 2.85
CA GLU A 26 -12.59 11.55 2.23
C GLU A 26 -13.00 11.02 0.85
N ALA A 27 -12.10 10.38 0.11
CA ALA A 27 -12.45 9.77 -1.18
C ALA A 27 -13.42 8.60 -1.00
N SER A 28 -13.12 7.68 -0.08
CA SER A 28 -13.99 6.54 0.23
C SER A 28 -15.40 6.99 0.64
N THR A 29 -15.50 8.05 1.46
CA THR A 29 -16.78 8.59 1.91
C THR A 29 -17.56 9.26 0.78
N ARG A 30 -16.91 10.01 -0.10
CA ARG A 30 -17.56 10.74 -1.21
C ARG A 30 -18.14 9.81 -2.29
N HIS A 31 -17.50 8.69 -2.57
CA HIS A 31 -17.89 7.78 -3.66
C HIS A 31 -18.75 6.59 -3.20
N GLN A 32 -19.13 6.53 -1.92
CA GLN A 32 -19.95 5.45 -1.39
C GLN A 32 -21.23 5.24 -2.22
N HIS A 33 -21.62 3.97 -2.40
CA HIS A 33 -22.80 3.54 -3.17
C HIS A 33 -22.78 3.79 -4.68
N GLN A 34 -21.72 4.39 -5.23
CA GLN A 34 -21.54 4.42 -6.68
C GLN A 34 -21.28 3.00 -7.21
N PRO A 35 -21.71 2.67 -8.44
CA PRO A 35 -21.30 1.43 -9.08
C PRO A 35 -19.80 1.47 -9.37
N SER A 36 -19.09 0.37 -9.08
CA SER A 36 -17.69 0.17 -9.44
C SER A 36 -17.55 -0.65 -10.71
N ASN A 37 -16.35 -0.65 -11.28
CA ASN A 37 -15.97 -1.52 -12.40
C ASN A 37 -14.72 -2.34 -12.00
N PRO A 38 -14.90 -3.52 -11.36
CA PRO A 38 -13.80 -4.38 -10.95
C PRO A 38 -12.82 -4.71 -12.09
N ARG A 39 -13.33 -5.01 -13.29
CA ARG A 39 -12.51 -5.33 -14.46
C ARG A 39 -11.61 -4.16 -14.85
N LEU A 40 -12.17 -2.95 -14.93
CA LEU A 40 -11.42 -1.74 -15.24
C LEU A 40 -10.38 -1.45 -14.17
N ALA A 41 -10.75 -1.58 -12.89
CA ALA A 41 -9.86 -1.35 -11.76
C ALA A 41 -8.61 -2.26 -11.83
N ALA A 42 -8.81 -3.55 -12.09
CA ALA A 42 -7.71 -4.50 -12.27
C ALA A 42 -6.84 -4.13 -13.49
N LYS A 43 -7.46 -3.78 -14.62
CA LYS A 43 -6.71 -3.38 -15.84
C LYS A 43 -5.93 -2.09 -15.66
N GLN A 44 -6.46 -1.08 -14.96
CA GLN A 44 -5.75 0.16 -14.63
C GLN A 44 -4.48 -0.14 -13.83
N GLY A 45 -4.58 -0.97 -12.78
CA GLY A 45 -3.42 -1.42 -12.01
C GLY A 45 -2.40 -2.18 -12.85
N LEU A 46 -2.84 -3.16 -13.65
CA LEU A 46 -1.96 -3.96 -14.52
C LEU A 46 -1.23 -3.10 -15.56
N LEU A 47 -1.89 -2.09 -16.13
CA LEU A 47 -1.27 -1.15 -17.08
C LEU A 47 -0.15 -0.34 -16.42
N LYS A 48 -0.37 0.16 -15.20
CA LYS A 48 0.69 0.85 -14.43
C LYS A 48 1.88 -0.08 -14.20
N MET A 49 1.63 -1.29 -13.68
CA MET A 49 2.67 -2.28 -13.43
C MET A 49 3.49 -2.55 -14.71
N LYS A 50 2.82 -2.83 -15.83
CA LYS A 50 3.49 -3.16 -17.09
C LYS A 50 4.29 -2.00 -17.66
N ALA A 51 3.74 -0.78 -17.62
CA ALA A 51 4.45 0.39 -18.10
C ALA A 51 5.73 0.66 -17.31
N LEU A 52 5.72 0.51 -15.98
CA LEU A 52 6.93 0.66 -15.16
C LEU A 52 7.93 -0.49 -15.42
N ALA A 53 7.45 -1.72 -15.60
CA ALA A 53 8.29 -2.86 -15.99
C ALA A 53 9.00 -2.60 -17.34
N ASP A 54 8.28 -2.06 -18.32
CA ASP A 54 8.82 -1.75 -19.65
C ASP A 54 9.83 -0.59 -19.63
N MET A 55 9.72 0.30 -18.64
CA MET A 55 10.72 1.34 -18.36
C MET A 55 11.96 0.80 -17.63
N GLY A 56 11.98 -0.50 -17.27
CA GLY A 56 13.11 -1.16 -16.62
C GLY A 56 13.06 -1.17 -15.09
N PHE A 57 11.95 -0.74 -14.46
CA PHE A 57 11.77 -0.87 -13.02
C PHE A 57 11.32 -2.29 -12.67
N VAL A 58 11.93 -2.91 -11.65
CA VAL A 58 11.52 -4.25 -11.23
C VAL A 58 10.11 -4.19 -10.66
N GLN A 59 9.23 -5.01 -11.21
CA GLN A 59 7.80 -5.03 -10.88
C GLN A 59 7.34 -6.46 -10.60
N GLY A 60 6.56 -6.63 -9.54
CA GLY A 60 5.88 -7.88 -9.19
C GLY A 60 4.41 -7.64 -8.85
N VAL A 61 3.66 -8.73 -8.69
CA VAL A 61 2.23 -8.70 -8.35
C VAL A 61 1.94 -9.47 -7.05
N ILE A 62 1.06 -8.93 -6.22
CA ILE A 62 0.47 -9.59 -5.05
C ILE A 62 -1.01 -9.85 -5.38
N PRO A 63 -1.49 -11.10 -5.29
CA PRO A 63 -2.86 -11.44 -5.68
C PRO A 63 -3.91 -10.90 -4.69
N PRO A 64 -5.18 -10.77 -5.12
CA PRO A 64 -6.27 -10.38 -4.23
C PRO A 64 -6.63 -11.48 -3.22
N HIS A 65 -7.37 -11.10 -2.18
CA HIS A 65 -7.81 -12.02 -1.12
C HIS A 65 -9.13 -12.73 -1.45
N GLU A 66 -9.46 -13.79 -0.70
CA GLU A 66 -10.79 -14.44 -0.74
C GLU A 66 -11.88 -13.47 -0.28
N ARG A 67 -12.79 -13.13 -1.19
CA ARG A 67 -13.95 -12.27 -0.93
C ARG A 67 -15.18 -12.81 -1.69
N PRO A 68 -16.40 -12.76 -1.12
CA PRO A 68 -16.75 -12.39 0.26
C PRO A 68 -16.09 -13.27 1.35
N GLY A 69 -15.71 -12.66 2.46
CA GLY A 69 -15.04 -13.33 3.58
C GLY A 69 -15.99 -14.19 4.43
N ILE A 70 -16.36 -15.38 3.95
CA ILE A 70 -17.32 -16.25 4.64
C ILE A 70 -16.84 -16.66 6.04
N ALA A 71 -15.54 -16.91 6.22
CA ALA A 71 -14.98 -17.31 7.51
C ALA A 71 -15.20 -16.25 8.60
N VAL A 72 -15.03 -14.96 8.29
CA VAL A 72 -15.29 -13.89 9.28
C VAL A 72 -16.78 -13.72 9.55
N LEU A 73 -17.64 -13.91 8.56
CA LEU A 73 -19.09 -13.93 8.79
C LEU A 73 -19.49 -15.06 9.76
N ARG A 74 -18.87 -16.24 9.64
CA ARG A 74 -19.10 -17.34 10.60
C ARG A 74 -18.66 -16.97 12.02
N GLN A 75 -17.51 -16.32 12.18
CA GLN A 75 -17.04 -15.83 13.48
C GLN A 75 -18.03 -14.82 14.10
N LEU A 76 -18.78 -14.11 13.28
CA LEU A 76 -19.80 -13.14 13.70
C LEU A 76 -21.20 -13.76 13.89
N GLY A 77 -21.30 -15.09 13.90
CA GLY A 77 -22.52 -15.82 14.28
C GLY A 77 -23.40 -16.30 13.12
N PHE A 78 -23.01 -16.07 11.86
CA PHE A 78 -23.74 -16.63 10.72
C PHE A 78 -23.38 -18.11 10.51
N SER A 79 -24.38 -18.99 10.49
CA SER A 79 -24.21 -20.44 10.36
C SER A 79 -24.93 -21.03 9.13
N GLY A 80 -24.57 -22.25 8.75
CA GLY A 80 -25.12 -22.97 7.58
C GLY A 80 -24.06 -23.24 6.51
N SER A 81 -24.48 -23.59 5.29
CA SER A 81 -23.59 -23.61 4.12
C SER A 81 -23.09 -22.20 3.77
N ASP A 82 -22.08 -22.08 2.92
CA ASP A 82 -21.54 -20.78 2.54
C ASP A 82 -22.60 -19.88 1.87
N ALA A 83 -23.44 -20.44 1.01
CA ALA A 83 -24.58 -19.75 0.42
C ALA A 83 -25.59 -19.28 1.48
N GLN A 84 -25.87 -20.10 2.50
CA GLN A 84 -26.77 -19.71 3.60
C GLN A 84 -26.17 -18.61 4.48
N VAL A 85 -24.85 -18.66 4.74
CA VAL A 85 -24.14 -17.60 5.47
C VAL A 85 -24.20 -16.29 4.69
N LEU A 86 -23.94 -16.34 3.39
CA LEU A 86 -24.00 -15.19 2.49
C LEU A 86 -25.41 -14.59 2.46
N GLU A 87 -26.44 -15.42 2.24
CA GLU A 87 -27.84 -14.99 2.19
C GLU A 87 -28.28 -14.34 3.51
N LYS A 88 -27.96 -14.95 4.65
CA LYS A 88 -28.28 -14.40 5.98
C LYS A 88 -27.58 -13.06 6.19
N ALA A 89 -26.28 -12.98 5.93
CA ALA A 89 -25.52 -11.73 6.07
C ALA A 89 -26.08 -10.63 5.15
N HIS A 90 -26.43 -10.96 3.91
CA HIS A 90 -27.02 -10.02 2.96
C HIS A 90 -28.37 -9.49 3.47
N LYS A 91 -29.26 -10.35 3.97
CA LYS A 91 -30.60 -9.97 4.45
C LYS A 91 -30.59 -9.21 5.76
N THR A 92 -29.74 -9.59 6.72
CA THR A 92 -29.82 -9.08 8.10
C THR A 92 -28.71 -8.10 8.46
N ALA A 93 -27.59 -8.11 7.75
CA ALA A 93 -26.44 -7.25 8.03
C ALA A 93 -25.65 -6.87 6.74
N PRO A 94 -26.28 -6.24 5.73
CA PRO A 94 -25.64 -5.97 4.43
C PRO A 94 -24.37 -5.10 4.54
N ALA A 95 -24.32 -4.17 5.51
CA ALA A 95 -23.12 -3.38 5.77
C ALA A 95 -21.93 -4.24 6.23
N LEU A 96 -22.18 -5.29 7.01
CA LEU A 96 -21.16 -6.23 7.44
C LEU A 96 -20.69 -7.11 6.28
N LEU A 97 -21.61 -7.54 5.40
CA LEU A 97 -21.27 -8.25 4.18
C LEU A 97 -20.36 -7.39 3.28
N SER A 98 -20.68 -6.10 3.11
CA SER A 98 -19.82 -5.16 2.38
C SER A 98 -18.41 -5.07 3.00
N ALA A 99 -18.31 -4.93 4.33
CA ALA A 99 -17.02 -4.93 5.01
C ALA A 99 -16.23 -6.25 4.81
N ALA A 100 -16.90 -7.40 4.85
CA ALA A 100 -16.29 -8.70 4.58
C ALA A 100 -15.96 -8.93 3.09
N SER A 101 -16.42 -8.06 2.19
CA SER A 101 -16.26 -8.20 0.73
C SER A 101 -15.38 -7.12 0.12
N SER A 102 -14.75 -6.27 0.92
CA SER A 102 -13.88 -5.20 0.41
C SER A 102 -12.65 -5.76 -0.31
N ALA A 103 -12.29 -5.17 -1.45
CA ALA A 103 -11.05 -5.44 -2.18
C ALA A 103 -9.84 -4.65 -1.64
N SER A 104 -9.90 -4.17 -0.39
CA SER A 104 -8.90 -3.28 0.22
C SER A 104 -7.48 -3.85 0.29
N ALA A 105 -7.32 -5.17 0.22
CA ALA A 105 -6.02 -5.83 0.13
C ALA A 105 -5.20 -5.43 -1.11
N MET A 106 -5.82 -4.78 -2.11
CA MET A 106 -5.11 -4.22 -3.26
C MET A 106 -4.13 -3.09 -2.87
N TRP A 107 -4.36 -2.43 -1.73
CA TRP A 107 -3.45 -1.39 -1.23
C TRP A 107 -2.33 -2.01 -0.40
N VAL A 108 -1.40 -2.63 -1.12
CA VAL A 108 -0.29 -3.40 -0.53
C VAL A 108 0.81 -2.53 0.08
N ALA A 109 0.76 -1.20 -0.09
CA ALA A 109 1.53 -0.31 0.78
C ALA A 109 1.22 -0.53 2.27
N ASN A 110 0.03 -1.06 2.59
CA ASN A 110 -0.35 -1.41 3.95
C ASN A 110 -0.24 -2.91 4.24
N ALA A 111 0.25 -3.75 3.31
CA ALA A 111 0.31 -5.19 3.54
C ALA A 111 1.30 -5.54 4.67
N ALA A 112 2.46 -4.89 4.65
CA ALA A 112 3.54 -5.09 5.62
C ALA A 112 4.44 -3.85 5.66
N THR A 113 5.25 -3.76 6.71
CA THR A 113 6.50 -2.99 6.66
C THR A 113 7.62 -3.89 6.15
N VAL A 114 8.56 -3.34 5.38
CA VAL A 114 9.69 -4.08 4.79
C VAL A 114 11.00 -3.42 5.16
N SER A 115 11.96 -4.22 5.66
CA SER A 115 13.34 -3.78 5.86
C SER A 115 14.30 -4.62 5.02
N PRO A 116 15.12 -3.99 4.17
CA PRO A 116 16.12 -4.68 3.36
C PRO A 116 17.16 -5.40 4.20
N SER A 117 17.82 -6.41 3.62
CA SER A 117 18.92 -7.15 4.25
C SER A 117 20.13 -6.28 4.60
N ALA A 118 20.27 -5.13 3.96
CA ALA A 118 21.30 -4.15 4.30
C ALA A 118 21.09 -3.49 5.67
N ASP A 119 19.88 -3.53 6.22
CA ASP A 119 19.52 -2.81 7.45
C ASP A 119 19.30 -3.74 8.66
N SER A 120 19.11 -5.05 8.42
CA SER A 120 18.84 -6.05 9.47
C SER A 120 20.12 -6.69 10.00
N ALA A 121 20.15 -6.99 11.30
CA ALA A 121 21.32 -7.58 11.95
C ALA A 121 21.70 -8.97 11.39
N ASP A 122 20.71 -9.76 10.96
CA ASP A 122 20.92 -11.10 10.40
C ASP A 122 21.06 -11.13 8.87
N ARG A 123 21.06 -9.95 8.23
CA ARG A 123 21.22 -9.76 6.78
C ARG A 123 20.17 -10.48 5.94
N ARG A 124 18.94 -10.59 6.44
CA ARG A 124 17.77 -11.05 5.68
C ARG A 124 16.80 -9.91 5.43
N VAL A 125 15.97 -10.04 4.42
CA VAL A 125 14.87 -9.09 4.18
C VAL A 125 13.72 -9.45 5.11
N HIS A 126 13.32 -8.50 5.95
CA HIS A 126 12.27 -8.69 6.96
C HIS A 126 10.96 -8.05 6.51
N PHE A 127 9.87 -8.79 6.69
CA PHE A 127 8.50 -8.34 6.50
C PHE A 127 7.75 -8.52 7.81
N THR A 128 7.10 -7.47 8.32
CA THR A 128 6.09 -7.62 9.38
C THR A 128 4.75 -7.24 8.82
N VAL A 129 3.82 -8.19 8.80
CA VAL A 129 2.45 -7.98 8.30
C VAL A 129 1.78 -6.89 9.14
N ALA A 130 1.12 -5.94 8.51
CA ALA A 130 0.40 -4.90 9.24
C ALA A 130 -0.93 -5.47 9.77
N ASN A 131 -1.29 -5.13 11.02
CA ASN A 131 -2.54 -5.65 11.60
C ASN A 131 -3.79 -4.90 11.11
N LEU A 132 -3.63 -3.66 10.62
CA LEU A 132 -4.70 -2.84 10.08
C LEU A 132 -5.89 -2.70 11.04
N ASN A 133 -5.58 -2.71 12.34
CA ASN A 133 -6.55 -2.85 13.42
C ASN A 133 -7.64 -1.76 13.39
N ASN A 134 -7.31 -0.56 12.90
CA ASN A 134 -8.22 0.58 12.93
C ASN A 134 -9.51 0.34 12.12
N LYS A 135 -9.44 -0.42 11.03
CA LYS A 135 -10.56 -0.63 10.11
C LYS A 135 -10.89 -2.12 10.02
N PHE A 136 -12.08 -2.51 10.47
CA PHE A 136 -12.49 -3.92 10.49
C PHE A 136 -12.36 -4.64 9.13
N HIS A 137 -12.82 -4.02 8.04
CA HIS A 137 -12.69 -4.61 6.69
C HIS A 137 -11.23 -4.83 6.25
N ARG A 138 -10.28 -4.13 6.89
CA ARG A 138 -8.84 -4.28 6.65
C ARG A 138 -8.16 -5.19 7.67
N SER A 139 -8.60 -5.22 8.91
CA SER A 139 -7.99 -6.06 9.94
C SER A 139 -8.12 -7.57 9.64
N ILE A 140 -9.13 -7.94 8.82
CA ILE A 140 -9.30 -9.31 8.31
C ILE A 140 -8.32 -9.67 7.19
N GLU A 141 -7.49 -8.74 6.70
CA GLU A 141 -6.48 -9.00 5.66
C GLU A 141 -5.29 -9.81 6.22
N ALA A 142 -4.84 -9.48 7.43
CA ALA A 142 -3.52 -9.89 7.95
C ALA A 142 -3.20 -11.39 7.83
N PRO A 143 -4.09 -12.35 8.19
CA PRO A 143 -3.76 -13.77 8.09
C PRO A 143 -3.50 -14.22 6.63
N GLN A 144 -4.31 -13.74 5.68
CA GLN A 144 -4.15 -14.07 4.26
C GLN A 144 -2.93 -13.35 3.67
N THR A 145 -2.68 -12.09 4.05
CA THR A 145 -1.46 -11.38 3.67
C THR A 145 -0.21 -12.14 4.12
N ALA A 146 -0.19 -12.68 5.34
CA ALA A 146 0.93 -13.46 5.84
C ALA A 146 1.18 -14.72 5.00
N ALA A 147 0.12 -15.45 4.64
CA ALA A 147 0.21 -16.63 3.77
C ALA A 147 0.74 -16.27 2.38
N LEU A 148 0.25 -15.19 1.78
CA LEU A 148 0.70 -14.70 0.49
C LEU A 148 2.18 -14.29 0.52
N LEU A 149 2.60 -13.47 1.48
CA LEU A 149 3.99 -13.05 1.59
C LEU A 149 4.93 -14.24 1.79
N ARG A 150 4.54 -15.26 2.56
CA ARG A 150 5.32 -16.51 2.69
C ARG A 150 5.41 -17.31 1.39
N ALA A 151 4.39 -17.27 0.54
CA ALA A 151 4.42 -17.94 -0.76
C ALA A 151 5.29 -17.17 -1.79
N LEU A 152 5.27 -15.84 -1.74
CA LEU A 152 6.06 -14.97 -2.62
C LEU A 152 7.55 -14.97 -2.24
N PHE A 153 7.84 -14.88 -0.94
CA PHE A 153 9.19 -14.75 -0.38
C PHE A 153 9.55 -16.01 0.42
N ARG A 154 9.53 -17.16 -0.26
CA ARG A 154 9.51 -18.49 0.37
C ARG A 154 10.87 -18.99 0.89
N ASP A 155 11.98 -18.40 0.46
CA ASP A 155 13.32 -18.86 0.85
C ASP A 155 13.76 -18.31 2.22
N PRO A 156 13.79 -19.14 3.29
CA PRO A 156 14.07 -18.67 4.65
C PRO A 156 15.54 -18.21 4.86
N ARG A 157 16.42 -18.50 3.89
CA ARG A 157 17.80 -18.00 3.90
C ARG A 157 17.87 -16.51 3.59
N HIS A 158 16.88 -15.99 2.86
CA HIS A 158 16.83 -14.62 2.38
C HIS A 158 15.72 -13.80 3.03
N PHE A 159 14.61 -14.45 3.41
CA PHE A 159 13.39 -13.75 3.80
C PHE A 159 12.88 -14.21 5.18
N VAL A 160 12.35 -13.26 5.94
CA VAL A 160 11.64 -13.52 7.20
C VAL A 160 10.30 -12.79 7.17
N VAL A 161 9.20 -13.55 7.26
CA VAL A 161 7.84 -12.99 7.33
C VAL A 161 7.27 -13.20 8.73
N HIS A 162 7.24 -12.12 9.50
CA HIS A 162 6.62 -12.05 10.82
C HIS A 162 5.11 -11.89 10.68
N ASP A 163 4.37 -12.55 11.57
CA ASP A 163 2.93 -12.31 11.70
C ASP A 163 2.66 -10.88 12.20
N ALA A 164 1.41 -10.44 12.04
CA ALA A 164 1.01 -9.12 12.45
C ALA A 164 1.07 -8.92 13.97
N LEU A 165 1.30 -7.67 14.38
CA LEU A 165 1.22 -7.27 15.78
C LEU A 165 -0.18 -7.55 16.38
N PRO A 166 -0.31 -7.68 17.71
CA PRO A 166 -1.59 -7.93 18.36
C PRO A 166 -2.71 -6.97 17.90
N GLN A 167 -3.90 -7.52 17.65
CA GLN A 167 -5.07 -6.80 17.13
C GLN A 167 -5.75 -5.92 18.19
N VAL A 168 -5.02 -4.90 18.66
CA VAL A 168 -5.51 -3.91 19.62
C VAL A 168 -5.09 -2.51 19.20
N ALA A 169 -5.90 -1.50 19.53
CA ALA A 169 -5.62 -0.12 19.16
C ALA A 169 -4.24 0.37 19.65
N ARG A 170 -3.73 -0.15 20.78
CA ARG A 170 -2.39 0.20 21.28
C ARG A 170 -1.26 -0.14 20.31
N PHE A 171 -1.44 -1.17 19.48
CA PHE A 171 -0.49 -1.60 18.47
C PHE A 171 -1.04 -1.40 17.06
N GLY A 172 -1.83 -0.34 16.83
CA GLY A 172 -2.33 0.00 15.50
C GLY A 172 -1.18 0.20 14.51
N ASP A 173 -1.15 -0.62 13.47
CA ASP A 173 -0.11 -0.67 12.45
C ASP A 173 -0.70 -0.72 11.04
N GLU A 174 -0.28 0.20 10.19
CA GLU A 174 -0.70 0.34 8.79
C GLU A 174 0.46 0.12 7.81
N GLY A 175 1.58 -0.44 8.26
CA GLY A 175 2.64 -0.95 7.39
C GLY A 175 3.44 0.12 6.65
N ALA A 176 3.89 -0.21 5.44
CA ALA A 176 4.81 0.61 4.66
C ALA A 176 4.26 1.98 4.23
N ALA A 177 2.94 2.21 4.28
CA ALA A 177 2.34 3.53 4.04
C ALA A 177 2.79 4.59 5.07
N ASN A 178 3.26 4.16 6.24
CA ASN A 178 3.84 5.01 7.28
C ASN A 178 5.36 4.83 7.43
N HIS A 179 5.99 4.19 6.44
CA HIS A 179 7.41 3.86 6.46
C HIS A 179 8.17 4.54 5.32
N ASN A 180 9.37 5.00 5.65
CA ASN A 180 10.27 5.67 4.73
C ASN A 180 11.67 5.09 4.89
N ARG A 181 12.43 5.06 3.80
CA ARG A 181 13.82 4.63 3.83
C ARG A 181 14.66 5.62 3.03
N LEU A 182 15.65 6.22 3.68
CA LEU A 182 16.52 7.24 3.11
C LEU A 182 17.98 6.79 3.14
N GLY A 183 18.76 7.12 2.11
CA GLY A 183 20.14 6.66 1.99
C GLY A 183 20.75 6.98 0.62
N GLY A 184 21.91 6.38 0.32
CA GLY A 184 22.53 6.44 -1.00
C GLY A 184 21.95 5.39 -1.95
N ASP A 185 22.81 4.48 -2.41
CA ASP A 185 22.37 3.33 -3.20
C ASP A 185 21.45 2.43 -2.36
N TYR A 186 20.45 1.78 -2.99
CA TYR A 186 19.48 0.97 -2.26
C TYR A 186 20.12 -0.15 -1.43
N GLY A 187 21.24 -0.72 -1.91
CA GLY A 187 21.96 -1.81 -1.26
C GLY A 187 22.83 -1.41 -0.07
N ASP A 188 23.03 -0.12 0.17
CA ASP A 188 23.74 0.37 1.35
C ASP A 188 22.80 0.44 2.54
N ALA A 189 23.35 0.41 3.77
CA ALA A 189 22.57 0.55 4.99
C ALA A 189 21.88 1.93 5.05
N GLY A 190 20.54 1.92 5.10
CA GLY A 190 19.69 3.10 5.06
C GLY A 190 19.26 3.58 6.45
N VAL A 191 18.74 4.81 6.52
CA VAL A 191 18.00 5.33 7.66
C VAL A 191 16.51 5.02 7.44
N GLN A 192 15.93 4.25 8.35
CA GLN A 192 14.51 3.90 8.37
C GLN A 192 13.75 4.96 9.19
N LEU A 193 12.78 5.62 8.56
CA LEU A 193 11.94 6.65 9.17
C LEU A 193 10.51 6.12 9.31
N PHE A 194 10.10 5.92 10.55
CA PHE A 194 8.76 5.46 10.91
C PHE A 194 7.92 6.65 11.33
N ILE A 195 6.80 6.87 10.64
CA ILE A 195 5.87 7.95 10.93
C ILE A 195 4.71 7.41 11.74
N TYR A 196 4.30 8.09 12.81
CA TYR A 196 3.17 7.68 13.64
C TYR A 196 2.20 8.83 13.89
N GLY A 197 0.94 8.53 14.17
CA GLY A 197 -0.07 9.56 14.42
C GLY A 197 -0.29 9.87 15.90
N ARG A 198 -0.02 8.90 16.78
CA ARG A 198 -0.14 9.02 18.24
C ARG A 198 0.79 8.06 18.98
N ASP A 199 1.00 8.34 20.26
CA ASP A 199 1.69 7.45 21.21
C ASP A 199 0.95 7.47 22.56
N GLY A 200 1.39 6.64 23.51
CA GLY A 200 0.81 6.56 24.85
C GLY A 200 1.34 7.58 25.86
N GLN A 201 2.22 8.51 25.47
CA GLN A 201 2.88 9.46 26.37
C GLN A 201 2.48 10.92 26.12
N SER A 202 2.04 11.25 24.91
CA SER A 202 1.73 12.60 24.44
C SER A 202 0.22 12.81 24.29
N ASP A 203 -0.26 13.97 24.72
CA ASP A 203 -1.63 14.44 24.42
C ASP A 203 -1.76 14.98 22.98
N THR A 204 -0.65 15.06 22.23
CA THR A 204 -0.65 15.52 20.84
C THR A 204 -1.19 14.40 19.96
N ALA A 205 -2.44 14.54 19.52
CA ALA A 205 -3.12 13.60 18.63
C ALA A 205 -4.17 14.35 17.79
N PRO A 206 -4.58 13.80 16.62
CA PRO A 206 -5.68 14.35 15.85
C PRO A 206 -7.00 14.31 16.63
N ARG A 207 -7.87 15.30 16.39
CA ARG A 207 -9.12 15.50 17.14
C ARG A 207 -10.37 15.05 16.38
N ARG A 208 -10.30 14.99 15.05
CA ARG A 208 -11.42 14.67 14.15
C ARG A 208 -11.28 13.29 13.53
N TYR A 209 -10.13 13.00 12.91
CA TYR A 209 -9.89 11.73 12.22
C TYR A 209 -8.91 10.86 13.01
N PRO A 210 -9.05 9.52 12.98
CA PRO A 210 -8.25 8.66 13.84
C PRO A 210 -6.79 8.56 13.39
N ALA A 211 -5.86 8.70 14.34
CA ALA A 211 -4.47 8.26 14.17
C ALA A 211 -4.41 6.72 14.18
N ARG A 212 -4.24 6.13 12.99
CA ARG A 212 -4.24 4.67 12.79
C ARG A 212 -2.93 4.03 13.25
N GLN A 213 -1.81 4.66 12.94
CA GLN A 213 -0.46 4.22 13.34
C GLN A 213 -0.11 4.70 14.74
N THR A 214 0.41 3.78 15.55
CA THR A 214 0.97 4.05 16.88
C THR A 214 2.48 3.99 16.87
N ARG A 215 3.13 4.80 17.71
CA ARG A 215 4.58 4.71 17.91
C ARG A 215 4.99 3.34 18.44
N GLU A 216 4.20 2.77 19.35
CA GLU A 216 4.44 1.47 19.96
C GLU A 216 4.46 0.34 18.92
N ALA A 217 3.58 0.40 17.91
CA ALA A 217 3.61 -0.52 16.77
C ALA A 217 4.88 -0.34 15.94
N SER A 218 5.21 0.90 15.57
CA SER A 218 6.41 1.19 14.78
C SER A 218 7.69 0.71 15.47
N GLU A 219 7.81 0.92 16.79
CA GLU A 219 8.94 0.44 17.58
C GLU A 219 8.97 -1.10 17.67
N ALA A 220 7.81 -1.76 17.73
CA ALA A 220 7.73 -3.23 17.70
C ALA A 220 8.17 -3.80 16.36
N VAL A 221 7.75 -3.20 15.24
CA VAL A 221 8.21 -3.57 13.89
C VAL A 221 9.72 -3.40 13.78
N ALA A 222 10.27 -2.27 14.24
CA ALA A 222 11.72 -2.04 14.21
C ALA A 222 12.51 -3.12 14.97
N ARG A 223 11.98 -3.60 16.12
CA ARG A 223 12.55 -4.73 16.87
C ARG A 223 12.45 -6.05 16.10
N LEU A 224 11.29 -6.39 15.54
CA LEU A 224 11.09 -7.61 14.73
C LEU A 224 12.02 -7.63 13.51
N HIS A 225 12.32 -6.46 12.96
CA HIS A 225 13.21 -6.28 11.82
C HIS A 225 14.70 -6.24 12.19
N GLN A 226 15.03 -6.31 13.49
CA GLN A 226 16.40 -6.28 14.00
C GLN A 226 17.19 -5.05 13.52
N LEU A 227 16.52 -3.90 13.45
CA LEU A 227 17.13 -2.66 12.98
C LEU A 227 18.08 -2.06 14.02
N SER A 228 19.18 -1.48 13.55
CA SER A 228 20.07 -0.70 14.40
C SER A 228 19.37 0.56 14.91
N PRO A 229 19.35 0.82 16.23
CA PRO A 229 18.74 2.04 16.78
C PRO A 229 19.31 3.34 16.22
N GLU A 230 20.57 3.36 15.79
CA GLU A 230 21.23 4.54 15.19
C GLU A 230 20.68 4.86 13.80
N LYS A 231 20.15 3.85 13.11
CA LYS A 231 19.58 3.93 11.76
C LYS A 231 18.06 4.01 11.74
N VAL A 232 17.42 4.22 12.90
CA VAL A 232 15.98 4.37 13.00
C VAL A 232 15.64 5.76 13.54
N ILE A 233 14.64 6.39 12.93
CA ILE A 233 14.01 7.62 13.42
C ILE A 233 12.50 7.37 13.52
N PHE A 234 11.91 7.79 14.63
CA PHE A 234 10.46 7.84 14.80
C PHE A 234 10.03 9.30 14.80
N ALA A 235 9.09 9.68 13.93
CA ALA A 235 8.58 11.03 13.87
C ALA A 235 7.05 11.03 13.87
N GLN A 236 6.47 12.03 14.53
CA GLN A 236 5.03 12.16 14.58
C GLN A 236 4.52 12.93 13.36
N GLN A 237 3.51 12.40 12.69
CA GLN A 237 2.72 13.12 11.70
C GLN A 237 2.05 14.32 12.37
N ASN A 238 2.00 15.46 11.70
CA ASN A 238 1.27 16.61 12.19
C ASN A 238 -0.23 16.25 12.37
N PRO A 239 -0.79 16.29 13.59
CA PRO A 239 -2.18 15.91 13.83
C PRO A 239 -3.18 16.76 13.03
N ALA A 240 -2.82 18.02 12.73
CA ALA A 240 -3.67 18.90 11.95
C ALA A 240 -3.85 18.44 10.49
N VAL A 241 -2.86 17.76 9.89
CA VAL A 241 -3.02 17.23 8.53
C VAL A 241 -3.76 15.90 8.52
N ILE A 242 -3.63 15.09 9.59
CA ILE A 242 -4.47 13.90 9.76
C ILE A 242 -5.95 14.30 9.79
N ASP A 243 -6.29 15.36 10.53
CA ASP A 243 -7.64 15.92 10.61
C ASP A 243 -8.16 16.53 9.29
N GLN A 244 -7.31 16.64 8.28
CA GLN A 244 -7.63 17.07 6.91
C GLN A 244 -7.65 15.91 5.90
N GLY A 245 -7.55 14.66 6.36
CA GLY A 245 -7.67 13.47 5.51
C GLY A 245 -6.34 12.77 5.19
N VAL A 246 -5.23 13.18 5.80
CA VAL A 246 -3.93 12.47 5.71
C VAL A 246 -3.95 11.29 6.69
N PHE A 247 -4.66 10.22 6.33
CA PHE A 247 -4.80 9.04 7.19
C PHE A 247 -3.55 8.14 7.22
N HIS A 248 -2.63 8.30 6.26
CA HIS A 248 -1.32 7.67 6.16
C HIS A 248 -0.27 8.69 5.69
N ASN A 249 1.00 8.48 6.05
CA ASN A 249 2.08 9.38 5.65
C ASN A 249 2.27 9.46 4.14
N ASP A 250 2.07 8.37 3.41
CA ASP A 250 2.15 8.35 1.95
C ASP A 250 1.07 9.21 1.25
N VAL A 251 0.20 9.91 1.98
CA VAL A 251 -0.72 10.94 1.44
C VAL A 251 -0.11 12.35 1.54
N ILE A 252 0.99 12.54 2.26
CA ILE A 252 1.61 13.86 2.49
C ILE A 252 3.15 13.89 2.36
N ALA A 253 3.79 12.73 2.28
CA ALA A 253 5.23 12.61 2.04
C ALA A 253 5.62 11.27 1.40
N VAL A 254 6.64 11.29 0.56
CA VAL A 254 7.28 10.11 -0.04
C VAL A 254 8.80 10.28 -0.04
N SER A 255 9.51 9.20 0.28
CA SER A 255 10.97 9.13 0.26
C SER A 255 11.48 8.24 -0.86
N ASN A 256 12.63 8.56 -1.40
CA ASN A 256 13.41 7.68 -2.28
C ASN A 256 14.89 8.07 -2.23
N GLN A 257 15.76 7.10 -1.92
CA GLN A 257 17.21 7.35 -1.73
C GLN A 257 17.46 8.56 -0.81
N GLN A 258 18.19 9.58 -1.27
CA GLN A 258 18.53 10.75 -0.47
C GLN A 258 17.39 11.77 -0.39
N LEU A 259 16.31 11.59 -1.16
CA LEU A 259 15.25 12.58 -1.30
C LEU A 259 14.04 12.27 -0.42
N LEU A 260 13.56 13.28 0.32
CA LEU A 260 12.25 13.31 0.96
C LEU A 260 11.40 14.40 0.29
N PHE A 261 10.37 13.99 -0.45
CA PHE A 261 9.37 14.88 -1.03
C PHE A 261 8.18 14.95 -0.08
N CYS A 262 7.93 16.11 0.54
CA CYS A 262 6.91 16.24 1.57
C CYS A 262 6.26 17.62 1.56
N HIS A 263 5.05 17.71 2.13
CA HIS A 263 4.43 19.00 2.38
C HIS A 263 5.11 19.72 3.57
N GLN A 264 5.16 21.06 3.56
CA GLN A 264 5.77 21.84 4.66
C GLN A 264 5.09 21.68 6.03
N GLN A 265 3.91 21.04 6.07
CA GLN A 265 3.13 20.79 7.28
C GLN A 265 3.05 19.30 7.62
N ALA A 266 3.85 18.44 6.97
CA ALA A 266 3.73 16.99 7.12
C ALA A 266 3.96 16.56 8.57
N PHE A 267 5.03 17.04 9.23
CA PHE A 267 5.48 16.48 10.51
C PHE A 267 5.37 17.46 11.67
N VAL A 268 5.23 16.92 12.88
CA VAL A 268 5.48 17.68 14.12
C VAL A 268 6.97 18.03 14.17
N ASP A 269 7.29 19.30 14.47
CA ASP A 269 8.67 19.81 14.50
C ASP A 269 9.49 19.43 13.26
N GLN A 270 8.90 19.64 12.09
CA GLN A 270 9.50 19.31 10.80
C GLN A 270 10.93 19.87 10.62
N PRO A 271 11.26 21.12 11.00
CA PRO A 271 12.64 21.63 10.89
C PRO A 271 13.67 20.76 11.62
N ASN A 272 13.35 20.27 12.83
CA ASN A 272 14.22 19.39 13.60
C ASN A 272 14.33 17.99 12.96
N LEU A 273 13.21 17.43 12.47
CA LEU A 273 13.25 16.15 11.74
C LEU A 273 14.17 16.25 10.51
N LEU A 274 14.03 17.32 9.72
CA LEU A 274 14.86 17.54 8.53
C LEU A 274 16.33 17.77 8.88
N ALA A 275 16.63 18.42 10.01
CA ALA A 275 17.99 18.54 10.52
C ALA A 275 18.58 17.17 10.90
N GLN A 276 17.84 16.35 11.66
CA GLN A 276 18.27 14.99 12.00
C GLN A 276 18.52 14.11 10.77
N LEU A 277 17.67 14.22 9.75
CA LEU A 277 17.87 13.50 8.49
C LEU A 277 19.11 13.99 7.75
N ARG A 278 19.36 15.30 7.72
CA ARG A 278 20.56 15.87 7.11
C ARG A 278 21.84 15.40 7.79
N ASP A 279 21.81 15.21 9.10
CA ASP A 279 22.96 14.71 9.87
C ASP A 279 23.21 13.21 9.67
N ARG A 280 22.17 12.40 9.41
CA ARG A 280 22.27 10.93 9.33
C ARG A 280 22.27 10.37 7.90
N VAL A 281 21.82 11.14 6.91
CA VAL A 281 21.70 10.71 5.51
C VAL A 281 22.64 11.57 4.65
N PRO A 282 23.80 11.03 4.22
CA PRO A 282 24.69 11.74 3.33
C PRO A 282 23.99 12.19 2.05
N GLY A 283 24.15 13.46 1.69
CA GLY A 283 23.53 14.03 0.49
C GLY A 283 22.01 14.22 0.59
N PHE A 284 21.43 14.20 1.79
CA PHE A 284 19.99 14.40 1.99
C PHE A 284 19.45 15.65 1.29
N VAL A 285 18.34 15.46 0.57
CA VAL A 285 17.59 16.52 -0.09
C VAL A 285 16.15 16.49 0.41
N ALA A 286 15.72 17.59 1.04
CA ALA A 286 14.32 17.81 1.35
C ALA A 286 13.69 18.64 0.22
N LEU A 287 12.68 18.10 -0.44
CA LEU A 287 11.82 18.85 -1.35
C LEU A 287 10.51 19.16 -0.61
N GLU A 288 10.47 20.32 0.02
CA GLU A 288 9.32 20.79 0.80
C GLU A 288 8.35 21.58 -0.07
N VAL A 289 7.09 21.14 -0.15
CA VAL A 289 6.02 21.86 -0.86
C VAL A 289 5.39 22.88 0.09
N PRO A 290 5.50 24.18 -0.19
CA PRO A 290 4.87 25.18 0.66
C PRO A 290 3.35 25.23 0.45
N THR A 291 2.60 25.45 1.54
CA THR A 291 1.14 25.61 1.59
C THR A 291 0.67 26.71 0.65
N ALA A 292 1.48 27.75 0.44
CA ALA A 292 1.17 28.85 -0.47
C ALA A 292 1.18 28.43 -1.96
N ARG A 293 1.78 27.28 -2.30
CA ARG A 293 1.82 26.72 -3.66
C ARG A 293 0.83 25.57 -3.84
N VAL A 294 0.73 24.69 -2.85
CA VAL A 294 -0.23 23.57 -2.82
C VAL A 294 -0.77 23.47 -1.41
N SER A 295 -2.08 23.62 -1.23
CA SER A 295 -2.70 23.46 0.09
C SER A 295 -2.74 21.99 0.52
N VAL A 296 -2.94 21.72 1.81
CA VAL A 296 -3.15 20.33 2.29
C VAL A 296 -4.37 19.69 1.64
N GLN A 297 -5.44 20.45 1.42
CA GLN A 297 -6.64 19.95 0.76
C GLN A 297 -6.37 19.58 -0.71
N ASP A 298 -5.56 20.36 -1.42
CA ASP A 298 -5.16 20.04 -2.80
C ASP A 298 -4.28 18.80 -2.82
N ALA A 299 -3.33 18.68 -1.87
CA ALA A 299 -2.52 17.48 -1.72
C ALA A 299 -3.36 16.22 -1.49
N VAL A 300 -4.37 16.29 -0.61
CA VAL A 300 -5.30 15.19 -0.31
C VAL A 300 -6.24 14.90 -1.47
N SER A 301 -6.68 15.89 -2.23
CA SER A 301 -7.62 15.66 -3.34
C SER A 301 -6.92 15.17 -4.62
N THR A 302 -5.67 15.55 -4.83
CA THR A 302 -4.88 15.19 -6.02
C THR A 302 -3.97 13.99 -5.83
N TYR A 303 -3.74 13.58 -4.58
CA TYR A 303 -2.82 12.50 -4.21
C TYR A 303 -1.38 12.74 -4.72
N LEU A 304 -0.96 14.01 -4.79
CA LEU A 304 0.39 14.43 -5.20
C LEU A 304 1.49 13.62 -4.50
N PHE A 305 1.38 13.46 -3.18
CA PHE A 305 2.38 12.74 -2.38
C PHE A 305 2.17 11.22 -2.34
N ASN A 306 1.01 10.74 -2.80
CA ASN A 306 0.78 9.30 -3.01
C ASN A 306 1.35 8.83 -4.36
N SER A 307 2.42 9.46 -4.78
CA SER A 307 3.16 9.17 -5.99
C SER A 307 4.28 8.16 -5.72
N GLN A 308 4.73 7.45 -6.76
CA GLN A 308 6.00 6.71 -6.66
C GLN A 308 7.13 7.63 -7.09
N LEU A 309 8.15 7.76 -6.26
CA LEU A 309 9.39 8.42 -6.61
C LEU A 309 10.42 7.36 -6.97
N LEU A 310 10.81 7.27 -8.24
CA LEU A 310 11.61 6.18 -8.78
C LEU A 310 12.95 6.68 -9.32
N THR A 311 14.06 6.03 -8.97
CA THR A 311 15.39 6.36 -9.50
C THR A 311 15.66 5.65 -10.82
N ARG A 312 16.03 6.41 -11.84
CA ARG A 312 16.45 5.93 -13.16
C ARG A 312 17.94 5.53 -13.17
N PRO A 313 18.41 4.77 -14.17
CA PRO A 313 19.82 4.35 -14.23
C PRO A 313 20.85 5.49 -14.24
N ASP A 314 20.47 6.68 -14.70
CA ASP A 314 21.30 7.89 -14.70
C ASP A 314 21.30 8.65 -13.37
N GLY A 315 20.58 8.17 -12.35
CA GLY A 315 20.43 8.78 -11.04
C GLY A 315 19.33 9.84 -10.94
N SER A 316 18.71 10.23 -12.07
CA SER A 316 17.55 11.11 -12.06
C SER A 316 16.31 10.41 -11.52
N MET A 317 15.35 11.17 -11.00
CA MET A 317 14.11 10.63 -10.45
C MET A 317 12.89 10.95 -11.31
N MET A 318 11.94 10.02 -11.32
CA MET A 318 10.63 10.16 -11.94
C MET A 318 9.55 10.12 -10.86
N LEU A 319 8.55 11.02 -10.95
CA LEU A 319 7.32 10.93 -10.17
C LEU A 319 6.22 10.23 -10.98
N VAL A 320 5.69 9.14 -10.43
CA VAL A 320 4.52 8.43 -10.94
C VAL A 320 3.28 8.94 -10.21
N LEU A 321 2.38 9.59 -10.94
CA LEU A 321 1.27 10.38 -10.40
C LEU A 321 -0.08 9.84 -10.89
N PRO A 322 -1.16 10.03 -10.11
CA PRO A 322 -2.50 9.81 -10.60
C PRO A 322 -2.95 10.96 -11.51
N GLU A 323 -3.95 10.70 -12.35
CA GLU A 323 -4.51 11.65 -13.31
C GLU A 323 -5.04 12.95 -12.64
N GLU A 324 -5.55 12.86 -11.42
CA GLU A 324 -6.05 13.98 -10.62
C GLU A 324 -4.98 15.04 -10.36
N SER A 325 -3.71 14.63 -10.21
CA SER A 325 -2.57 15.57 -10.07
C SER A 325 -2.33 16.39 -11.35
N ARG A 326 -2.60 15.81 -12.52
CA ARG A 326 -2.47 16.50 -13.82
C ARG A 326 -3.67 17.41 -14.12
N GLN A 327 -4.86 17.01 -13.69
CA GLN A 327 -6.08 17.77 -13.89
C GLN A 327 -6.18 19.03 -13.03
N HIS A 328 -5.49 19.06 -11.89
CA HIS A 328 -5.46 20.21 -11.00
C HIS A 328 -4.38 21.23 -11.45
N PRO A 329 -4.74 22.44 -11.93
CA PRO A 329 -3.78 23.36 -12.55
C PRO A 329 -2.63 23.77 -11.63
N GLY A 330 -2.91 24.14 -10.38
CA GLY A 330 -1.88 24.59 -9.43
C GLY A 330 -0.87 23.50 -9.06
N VAL A 331 -1.34 22.28 -8.79
CA VAL A 331 -0.48 21.12 -8.52
C VAL A 331 0.34 20.75 -9.75
N TRP A 332 -0.26 20.73 -10.94
CA TRP A 332 0.46 20.41 -12.16
C TRP A 332 1.51 21.46 -12.54
N GLU A 333 1.21 22.74 -12.37
CA GLU A 333 2.16 23.83 -12.54
C GLU A 333 3.34 23.70 -11.58
N TYR A 334 3.08 23.49 -10.29
CA TYR A 334 4.13 23.26 -9.30
C TYR A 334 5.03 22.08 -9.67
N LEU A 335 4.45 20.95 -10.08
CA LEU A 335 5.20 19.76 -10.49
C LEU A 335 6.08 19.99 -11.72
N ARG A 336 5.59 20.72 -12.74
CA ARG A 336 6.38 21.07 -13.92
C ARG A 336 7.55 21.97 -13.56
N GLU A 337 7.34 22.96 -12.71
CA GLU A 337 8.43 23.81 -12.21
C GLU A 337 9.51 23.00 -11.49
N GLN A 338 9.14 21.98 -10.71
CA GLN A 338 10.13 21.11 -10.06
C GLN A 338 10.99 20.33 -11.04
N VAL A 339 10.39 19.86 -12.15
CA VAL A 339 11.14 19.18 -13.23
C VAL A 339 12.01 20.15 -14.02
N GLU A 340 11.50 21.33 -14.33
CA GLU A 340 12.22 22.37 -15.09
C GLU A 340 13.34 23.03 -14.25
N GLY A 341 13.25 22.99 -12.92
CA GLY A 341 14.19 23.59 -11.98
C GLY A 341 15.55 22.89 -11.87
N GLY A 342 15.78 21.79 -12.60
CA GLY A 342 17.09 21.11 -12.66
C GLY A 342 17.46 20.30 -11.42
N GLY A 343 16.49 20.02 -10.54
CA GLY A 343 16.69 19.19 -9.35
C GLY A 343 16.79 17.68 -9.66
N PRO A 344 16.85 16.82 -8.64
CA PRO A 344 16.87 15.36 -8.83
C PRO A 344 15.60 14.82 -9.49
N LEU A 345 14.46 15.49 -9.33
CA LEU A 345 13.22 15.17 -10.02
C LEU A 345 13.26 15.71 -11.46
N GLN A 346 13.21 14.83 -12.45
CA GLN A 346 13.44 15.17 -13.86
C GLN A 346 12.32 14.70 -14.81
N SER A 347 11.33 13.96 -14.31
CA SER A 347 10.22 13.50 -15.15
C SER A 347 8.96 13.21 -14.36
N LEU A 348 7.81 13.40 -15.02
CA LEU A 348 6.49 13.08 -14.50
C LEU A 348 5.88 12.01 -15.40
N GLN A 349 5.34 10.95 -14.80
CA GLN A 349 4.59 9.91 -15.48
C GLN A 349 3.20 9.83 -14.84
N VAL A 350 2.15 9.97 -15.65
CA VAL A 350 0.77 9.99 -15.14
C VAL A 350 0.07 8.70 -15.55
N PHE A 351 -0.76 8.16 -14.64
CA PHE A 351 -1.62 7.01 -14.91
C PHE A 351 -3.07 7.30 -14.49
N ASP A 352 -4.00 6.79 -15.29
CA ASP A 352 -5.41 6.73 -14.91
C ASP A 352 -5.64 5.56 -13.95
N LEU A 353 -5.86 5.88 -12.68
CA LEU A 353 -6.14 4.95 -11.59
C LEU A 353 -7.47 5.28 -10.91
N ARG A 354 -8.43 5.87 -11.64
CA ARG A 354 -9.69 6.40 -11.10
C ARG A 354 -10.42 5.42 -10.19
N GLU A 355 -10.46 4.13 -10.53
CA GLU A 355 -11.18 3.15 -9.70
C GLU A 355 -10.55 2.98 -8.30
N SER A 356 -9.23 3.03 -8.20
CA SER A 356 -8.53 3.01 -6.91
C SER A 356 -8.62 4.37 -6.20
N MET A 357 -8.47 5.46 -6.96
CA MET A 357 -8.54 6.83 -6.45
C MET A 357 -9.90 7.18 -5.83
N HIS A 358 -11.01 6.68 -6.39
CA HIS A 358 -12.34 6.87 -5.81
C HIS A 358 -12.49 6.24 -4.41
N ASN A 359 -11.72 5.21 -4.08
CA ASN A 359 -11.65 4.67 -2.71
C ASN A 359 -10.46 5.23 -1.90
N GLY A 360 -9.70 6.18 -2.44
CA GLY A 360 -8.58 6.84 -1.76
C GLY A 360 -7.29 6.04 -1.75
N GLY A 361 -6.92 5.43 -2.89
CA GLY A 361 -5.58 4.88 -3.10
C GLY A 361 -5.02 5.29 -4.45
N GLY A 362 -3.88 5.97 -4.43
CA GLY A 362 -3.15 6.37 -5.64
C GLY A 362 -2.05 5.37 -6.03
N PRO A 363 -1.09 5.80 -6.88
CA PRO A 363 0.01 4.97 -7.36
C PRO A 363 0.80 4.29 -6.23
N ALA A 364 1.11 5.02 -5.15
CA ALA A 364 1.91 4.51 -4.04
C ALA A 364 1.14 3.54 -3.15
N CYS A 365 -0.14 3.78 -2.88
CA CYS A 365 -0.95 2.85 -2.07
C CYS A 365 -1.02 1.46 -2.69
N LEU A 366 -1.03 1.37 -4.03
CA LEU A 366 -1.10 0.12 -4.78
C LEU A 366 0.19 -0.70 -4.74
N ARG A 367 1.30 -0.20 -4.19
CA ARG A 367 2.61 -0.85 -4.29
C ARG A 367 3.38 -0.94 -2.97
N LEU A 368 3.99 -2.09 -2.73
CA LEU A 368 4.93 -2.38 -1.66
C LEU A 368 6.35 -2.33 -2.22
N ARG A 369 7.22 -1.51 -1.63
CA ARG A 369 8.62 -1.40 -2.04
C ARG A 369 9.46 -2.45 -1.31
N VAL A 370 10.23 -3.22 -2.06
CA VAL A 370 11.10 -4.28 -1.52
C VAL A 370 12.47 -4.13 -2.18
N VAL A 371 13.47 -3.69 -1.43
CA VAL A 371 14.85 -3.67 -1.94
C VAL A 371 15.42 -5.07 -1.85
N LEU A 372 15.98 -5.54 -2.96
CA LEU A 372 16.51 -6.89 -3.12
C LEU A 372 17.92 -6.84 -3.71
N THR A 373 18.84 -7.59 -3.10
CA THR A 373 20.10 -7.95 -3.75
C THR A 373 19.84 -8.86 -4.97
N PRO A 374 20.81 -9.03 -5.87
CA PRO A 374 20.68 -9.97 -6.98
C PRO A 374 20.41 -11.41 -6.54
N GLU A 375 20.97 -11.87 -5.42
CA GLU A 375 20.65 -13.18 -4.84
C GLU A 375 19.20 -13.25 -4.38
N GLU A 376 18.75 -12.29 -3.58
CA GLU A 376 17.39 -12.24 -3.05
C GLU A 376 16.36 -12.13 -4.18
N HIS A 377 16.63 -11.32 -5.20
CA HIS A 377 15.76 -11.20 -6.38
C HIS A 377 15.54 -12.56 -7.08
N ARG A 378 16.59 -13.40 -7.18
CA ARG A 378 16.46 -14.75 -7.75
C ARG A 378 15.71 -15.72 -6.82
N ALA A 379 15.63 -15.42 -5.53
CA ALA A 379 14.95 -16.22 -4.53
C ALA A 379 13.46 -15.86 -4.36
N VAL A 380 13.01 -14.73 -4.92
CA VAL A 380 11.58 -14.42 -5.04
C VAL A 380 10.89 -15.45 -5.94
N ASN A 381 9.62 -15.73 -5.70
CA ASN A 381 8.78 -16.45 -6.64
C ASN A 381 8.74 -15.74 -8.00
N LEU A 382 9.43 -16.30 -9.00
CA LEU A 382 9.55 -15.66 -10.32
C LEU A 382 8.23 -15.62 -11.09
N ALA A 383 7.24 -16.45 -10.74
CA ALA A 383 5.93 -16.45 -11.38
C ALA A 383 5.11 -15.18 -11.08
N VAL A 384 5.50 -14.39 -10.08
CA VAL A 384 4.86 -13.11 -9.76
C VAL A 384 5.57 -11.89 -10.34
N LEU A 385 6.73 -12.06 -11.00
CA LEU A 385 7.45 -10.93 -11.58
C LEU A 385 6.84 -10.53 -12.93
N MET A 386 6.53 -9.25 -13.08
CA MET A 386 5.85 -8.71 -14.25
C MET A 386 6.74 -8.81 -15.49
N ASN A 387 6.17 -9.34 -16.56
CA ASN A 387 6.74 -9.42 -17.90
C ASN A 387 5.59 -9.56 -18.92
N ASP A 388 5.89 -9.67 -20.21
CA ASP A 388 4.86 -9.81 -21.26
C ASP A 388 3.94 -11.02 -21.03
N HIS A 389 4.50 -12.15 -20.59
CA HIS A 389 3.73 -13.37 -20.35
C HIS A 389 2.79 -13.21 -19.15
N VAL A 390 3.29 -12.74 -18.01
CA VAL A 390 2.48 -12.50 -16.80
C VAL A 390 1.41 -11.45 -17.07
N PHE A 391 1.75 -10.35 -17.74
CA PHE A 391 0.79 -9.31 -18.10
C PHE A 391 -0.34 -9.84 -18.99
N ALA A 392 -0.02 -10.56 -20.06
CA ALA A 392 -1.03 -11.11 -20.97
C ALA A 392 -1.89 -12.17 -20.27
N THR A 393 -1.29 -13.00 -19.42
CA THR A 393 -1.99 -14.03 -18.65
C THR A 393 -2.95 -13.43 -17.64
N LEU A 394 -2.53 -12.43 -16.86
CA LEU A 394 -3.40 -11.75 -15.90
C LEU A 394 -4.53 -10.98 -16.58
N ASN A 395 -4.28 -10.33 -17.73
CA ASN A 395 -5.37 -9.67 -18.47
C ASN A 395 -6.43 -10.66 -18.96
N ARG A 396 -6.03 -11.82 -19.50
CA ARG A 396 -6.99 -12.87 -19.89
C ARG A 396 -7.76 -13.42 -18.71
N TRP A 397 -7.09 -13.62 -17.57
CA TRP A 397 -7.72 -14.07 -16.33
C TRP A 397 -8.73 -13.03 -15.82
N VAL A 398 -8.37 -11.73 -15.87
CA VAL A 398 -9.30 -10.63 -15.53
C VAL A 398 -10.51 -10.61 -16.47
N ASP A 399 -10.30 -10.71 -17.79
CA ASP A 399 -11.39 -10.70 -18.77
C ASP A 399 -12.35 -11.88 -18.62
N LYS A 400 -11.84 -13.03 -18.17
CA LYS A 400 -12.62 -14.24 -17.92
C LYS A 400 -13.52 -14.12 -16.68
N HIS A 401 -13.02 -13.51 -15.60
CA HIS A 401 -13.64 -13.63 -14.27
C HIS A 401 -14.26 -12.34 -13.72
N TYR A 402 -13.83 -11.17 -14.17
CA TYR A 402 -14.23 -9.91 -13.53
C TYR A 402 -15.49 -9.35 -14.17
N ARG A 403 -16.44 -8.89 -13.34
CA ARG A 403 -17.58 -8.09 -13.79
C ARG A 403 -17.12 -6.68 -14.19
N ASP A 404 -17.80 -6.08 -15.15
CA ASP A 404 -17.59 -4.68 -15.59
C ASP A 404 -18.47 -3.67 -14.83
N ARG A 405 -19.38 -4.18 -13.99
CA ARG A 405 -20.19 -3.39 -13.06
C ARG A 405 -20.45 -4.21 -11.80
N LEU A 406 -20.24 -3.58 -10.63
CA LEU A 406 -20.57 -4.16 -9.34
C LEU A 406 -21.15 -3.11 -8.40
N THR A 407 -22.13 -3.51 -7.60
CA THR A 407 -22.77 -2.70 -6.57
C THR A 407 -22.86 -3.49 -5.26
N GLN A 408 -23.18 -2.83 -4.15
CA GLN A 408 -23.30 -3.51 -2.86
C GLN A 408 -24.40 -4.58 -2.82
N SER A 409 -25.48 -4.43 -3.62
CA SER A 409 -26.52 -5.45 -3.71
C SER A 409 -26.02 -6.75 -4.33
N ASP A 410 -25.08 -6.66 -5.27
CA ASP A 410 -24.52 -7.81 -5.97
C ASP A 410 -23.64 -8.67 -5.04
N LEU A 411 -23.20 -8.14 -3.90
CA LEU A 411 -22.40 -8.89 -2.92
C LEU A 411 -23.17 -10.05 -2.28
N GLY A 412 -24.51 -10.01 -2.30
CA GLY A 412 -25.36 -11.11 -1.84
C GLY A 412 -25.55 -12.24 -2.87
N ASP A 413 -25.05 -12.07 -4.10
CA ASP A 413 -25.17 -13.04 -5.18
C ASP A 413 -24.27 -14.27 -4.93
N PRO A 414 -24.83 -15.48 -4.75
CA PRO A 414 -24.04 -16.69 -4.60
C PRO A 414 -23.14 -16.99 -5.80
N GLN A 415 -23.50 -16.54 -7.00
CA GLN A 415 -22.68 -16.72 -8.19
C GLN A 415 -21.38 -15.93 -8.10
N LEU A 416 -21.39 -14.72 -7.51
CA LEU A 416 -20.18 -13.92 -7.31
C LEU A 416 -19.18 -14.63 -6.39
N LEU A 417 -19.65 -15.31 -5.36
CA LEU A 417 -18.81 -16.10 -4.45
C LEU A 417 -18.13 -17.25 -5.21
N GLU A 418 -18.88 -17.97 -6.04
CA GLU A 418 -18.34 -19.09 -6.83
C GLU A 418 -17.33 -18.60 -7.88
N GLU A 419 -17.67 -17.53 -8.62
CA GLU A 419 -16.77 -16.86 -9.57
C GLU A 419 -15.46 -16.46 -8.89
N GLY A 420 -15.53 -15.88 -7.69
CA GLY A 420 -14.37 -15.49 -6.89
C GLY A 420 -13.46 -16.68 -6.53
N ARG A 421 -14.04 -17.79 -6.08
CA ARG A 421 -13.27 -18.98 -5.69
C ARG A 421 -12.62 -19.68 -6.87
N VAL A 422 -13.36 -19.86 -7.97
CA VAL A 422 -12.81 -20.43 -9.21
C VAL A 422 -11.68 -19.55 -9.74
N ALA A 423 -11.87 -18.22 -9.74
CA ALA A 423 -10.87 -17.28 -10.19
C ALA A 423 -9.59 -17.35 -9.34
N LEU A 424 -9.71 -17.35 -8.01
CA LEU A 424 -8.56 -17.43 -7.10
C LEU A 424 -7.82 -18.76 -7.20
N ASP A 425 -8.55 -19.87 -7.35
CA ASP A 425 -7.94 -21.20 -7.51
C ASP A 425 -7.16 -21.34 -8.83
N GLU A 426 -7.67 -20.74 -9.92
CA GLU A 426 -6.90 -20.59 -11.15
C GLU A 426 -5.68 -19.69 -10.96
N LEU A 427 -5.83 -18.57 -10.24
CA LEU A 427 -4.75 -17.61 -10.04
C LEU A 427 -3.59 -18.17 -9.20
N THR A 428 -3.85 -18.96 -8.15
CA THR A 428 -2.76 -19.57 -7.36
C THR A 428 -1.92 -20.54 -8.18
N ARG A 429 -2.52 -21.22 -9.17
CA ARG A 429 -1.78 -22.04 -10.13
C ARG A 429 -0.98 -21.19 -11.11
N LEU A 430 -1.56 -20.13 -11.65
CA LEU A 430 -0.88 -19.21 -12.59
C LEU A 430 0.35 -18.54 -11.94
N LEU A 431 0.28 -18.25 -10.64
CA LEU A 431 1.32 -17.56 -9.89
C LEU A 431 2.21 -18.47 -9.02
N ASP A 432 2.09 -19.81 -9.15
CA ASP A 432 2.84 -20.80 -8.36
C ASP A 432 2.83 -20.51 -6.84
N LEU A 433 1.63 -20.37 -6.26
CA LEU A 433 1.46 -20.02 -4.85
C LEU A 433 1.12 -21.22 -3.96
N GLY A 434 0.62 -22.31 -4.55
CA GLY A 434 -0.01 -23.40 -3.80
C GLY A 434 -1.36 -23.00 -3.19
N ASN A 435 -1.82 -23.75 -2.18
CA ASN A 435 -3.11 -23.54 -1.53
C ASN A 435 -2.98 -22.52 -0.39
N VAL A 436 -2.97 -21.24 -0.75
CA VAL A 436 -2.78 -20.12 0.20
C VAL A 436 -4.08 -19.58 0.77
N TYR A 437 -5.23 -19.84 0.14
CA TYR A 437 -6.53 -19.37 0.61
C TYR A 437 -7.25 -20.44 1.43
N THR A 438 -8.02 -19.99 2.42
CA THR A 438 -8.74 -20.87 3.35
C THR A 438 -9.70 -21.83 2.62
N PHE A 439 -10.38 -21.38 1.57
CA PHE A 439 -11.29 -22.25 0.80
C PHE A 439 -10.61 -23.40 0.04
N GLN A 440 -9.28 -23.36 -0.12
CA GLN A 440 -8.48 -24.39 -0.80
C GLN A 440 -7.92 -25.47 0.15
N GLN A 441 -8.16 -25.32 1.46
CA GLN A 441 -7.62 -26.20 2.51
C GLN A 441 -8.59 -27.30 2.91
#